data_AF-A0A314XI04-F1
#
_entry.id   AF-A0A314XI04-F1
#
_cell.length_a   1.000
_cell.length_b   1.000
_cell.length_c   1.000
_cell.angle_alpha   90.00
_cell.angle_beta   90.00
_cell.angle_gamma   90.00
#
_symmetry.space_group_name_H-M   'P 1'
#
loop_
_entity.id
_entity.type
_entity.pdbx_description
1 polymer ?
#
loop_
_entity_poly.entity_id
_entity_poly.type
_entity_poly.pdbx_seq_one_letter_code
_entity_poly.pdbx_strand_id
1 'polypeptide(L)'
;MESYLNENFDLKAKNSSEEALQRWRKLCWIVKNKKRRFRFTANLPKRFEAETIRRSNQEKFRVAVLVSQAALQFIQGLSFLSDYTVPEEVKAAGFQICADELGSIVEGRDVKKLRIHGGVETITGKLGTSSVNGISTSENC
;
A
#
# COMPACT_ATOMS: atom_id res chain seq x y z
N MET A 1 -41.63 4.87 39.73
CA MET A 1 -40.48 5.81 39.78
C MET A 1 -39.14 5.07 39.73
N GLU A 2 -39.04 3.90 40.35
CA GLU A 2 -37.83 3.06 40.36
C GLU A 2 -37.46 2.44 39.01
N SER A 3 -38.44 2.09 38.16
CA SER A 3 -38.18 1.59 36.79
C SER A 3 -37.45 2.62 35.92
N TYR A 4 -37.91 3.88 35.95
CA TYR A 4 -37.26 4.99 35.25
C TYR A 4 -35.85 5.25 35.78
N LEU A 5 -35.63 5.06 37.08
CA LEU A 5 -34.31 5.19 37.68
C LEU A 5 -33.39 4.03 37.25
N ASN A 6 -33.86 2.80 37.22
CA ASN A 6 -33.02 1.66 36.84
C ASN A 6 -32.66 1.67 35.35
N GLU A 7 -33.60 2.04 34.47
CA GLU A 7 -33.35 2.12 33.03
C GLU A 7 -32.44 3.29 32.64
N ASN A 8 -32.53 4.42 33.34
CA ASN A 8 -31.78 5.64 33.00
C ASN A 8 -30.51 5.84 33.86
N PHE A 9 -30.43 5.18 35.02
CA PHE A 9 -29.34 5.29 35.99
C PHE A 9 -28.64 3.96 36.29
N ASP A 10 -28.65 3.00 35.34
CA ASP A 10 -27.72 1.87 35.39
C ASP A 10 -26.48 2.15 34.52
N LEU A 11 -25.32 2.27 35.16
CA LEU A 11 -24.01 2.31 34.49
C LEU A 11 -23.20 1.15 35.02
N LYS A 12 -22.78 0.27 34.10
CA LYS A 12 -21.76 -0.72 34.41
C LYS A 12 -20.50 -0.05 34.93
N ALA A 13 -19.89 -0.64 35.96
CA ALA A 13 -18.67 -0.11 36.57
C ALA A 13 -17.48 0.00 35.60
N LYS A 14 -17.48 -0.74 34.49
CA LYS A 14 -16.45 -0.71 33.43
C LYS A 14 -17.10 -0.84 32.04
N ASN A 15 -16.50 -0.21 31.03
CA ASN A 15 -16.85 -0.33 29.60
C ASN A 15 -18.31 -0.02 29.24
N SER A 16 -18.90 1.02 29.84
CA SER A 16 -20.22 1.52 29.41
C SER A 16 -20.14 2.13 28.00
N SER A 17 -21.21 1.99 27.22
CA SER A 17 -21.30 2.63 25.90
C SER A 17 -21.26 4.15 26.01
N GLU A 18 -20.79 4.80 24.95
CA GLU A 18 -20.68 6.26 24.90
C GLU A 18 -22.03 6.96 25.06
N GLU A 19 -23.10 6.39 24.49
CA GLU A 19 -24.47 6.87 24.65
C GLU A 19 -24.96 6.81 26.10
N ALA A 20 -24.67 5.72 26.81
CA ALA A 20 -25.00 5.59 28.22
C ALA A 20 -24.26 6.66 29.05
N LEU A 21 -22.97 6.88 28.77
CA LEU A 21 -22.18 7.92 29.44
C LEU A 21 -22.69 9.34 29.13
N GLN A 22 -23.18 9.62 27.91
CA GLN A 22 -23.77 10.91 27.54
C GLN A 22 -25.12 11.16 28.24
N ARG A 23 -26.03 10.17 28.22
CA ARG A 23 -27.34 10.25 28.92
C ARG A 23 -27.14 10.52 30.40
N TRP A 24 -26.17 9.83 30.99
CA TRP A 24 -25.80 10.03 32.38
C TRP A 24 -25.24 11.41 32.67
N ARG A 25 -24.35 11.95 31.82
CA ARG A 25 -23.81 13.32 31.97
C ARG A 25 -24.91 14.38 31.98
N LYS A 26 -25.96 14.23 31.16
CA LYS A 26 -27.11 15.15 31.12
C LYS A 26 -27.94 15.14 32.41
N LEU A 27 -27.93 14.04 33.16
CA LEU A 27 -28.72 13.85 34.39
C LEU A 27 -27.92 14.08 35.68
N CYS A 28 -26.60 14.32 35.59
CA CYS A 28 -25.69 14.49 36.73
C CYS A 28 -26.02 15.69 37.64
N TRP A 29 -26.82 16.65 37.18
CA TRP A 29 -27.25 17.80 37.98
C TRP A 29 -28.31 17.43 39.02
N ILE A 30 -29.03 16.31 38.83
CA ILE A 30 -30.05 15.79 39.77
C ILE A 30 -29.38 15.03 40.93
N VAL A 31 -28.15 14.54 40.75
CA VAL A 31 -27.48 13.65 41.71
C VAL A 31 -26.72 14.47 42.77
N LYS A 32 -27.13 14.34 44.04
CA LYS A 32 -26.57 15.05 45.21
C LYS A 32 -25.05 14.94 45.41
N ASN A 33 -24.37 13.90 44.90
CA ASN A 33 -22.94 13.67 45.12
C ASN A 33 -22.17 13.49 43.80
N LYS A 34 -21.97 14.62 43.11
CA LYS A 34 -21.32 14.70 41.80
C LYS A 34 -19.86 14.23 41.86
N LYS A 35 -19.03 14.87 42.69
CA LYS A 35 -17.56 14.71 42.66
C LYS A 35 -17.07 13.27 42.93
N ARG A 36 -17.75 12.50 43.81
CA ARG A 36 -17.36 11.11 44.13
C ARG A 36 -17.72 10.12 43.01
N ARG A 37 -18.87 10.31 42.33
CA ARG A 37 -19.32 9.42 41.26
C ARG A 37 -18.63 9.68 39.91
N PHE A 38 -18.05 10.88 39.72
CA PHE A 38 -17.40 11.28 38.46
C PHE A 38 -15.87 11.21 38.45
N ARG A 39 -15.25 10.68 39.51
CA ARG A 39 -13.78 10.59 39.57
C ARG A 39 -13.18 9.63 38.53
N PHE A 40 -13.98 8.70 37.99
CA PHE A 40 -13.53 7.65 37.08
C PHE A 40 -14.34 7.56 35.76
N THR A 41 -15.17 8.56 35.43
CA THR A 41 -15.90 8.54 34.16
C THR A 41 -14.99 8.95 33.00
N ALA A 42 -14.98 8.15 31.93
CA ALA A 42 -14.18 8.43 30.74
C ALA A 42 -14.48 9.85 30.19
N ASN A 43 -13.44 10.57 29.79
CA ASN A 43 -13.56 11.88 29.14
C ASN A 43 -14.00 11.71 27.69
N LEU A 44 -15.32 11.67 27.48
CA LEU A 44 -15.96 11.60 26.16
C LEU A 44 -15.45 12.66 25.15
N PRO A 45 -15.35 13.97 25.49
CA PRO A 45 -14.88 14.96 24.51
C PRO A 45 -13.46 14.67 24.00
N LYS A 46 -12.56 14.25 24.88
CA LYS A 46 -11.18 13.87 24.49
C LYS A 46 -11.14 12.64 23.58
N ARG A 47 -12.09 11.71 23.73
CA ARG A 47 -12.20 10.53 22.84
C ARG A 47 -12.69 10.93 21.46
N PHE A 48 -13.71 11.78 21.40
CA PHE A 48 -14.22 12.30 20.13
C PHE A 48 -13.16 13.11 19.37
N GLU A 49 -12.41 13.96 20.08
CA GLU A 49 -11.25 14.68 19.52
C GLU A 49 -10.18 13.71 18.99
N ALA A 50 -9.83 12.66 19.76
CA ALA A 50 -8.85 11.68 19.31
C ALA A 50 -9.33 10.89 18.08
N GLU A 51 -10.62 10.55 17.99
CA GLU A 51 -11.18 9.84 16.84
C GLU A 51 -11.25 10.70 15.58
N THR A 52 -11.59 11.99 15.70
CA THR A 52 -11.60 12.92 14.57
C THR A 52 -10.19 13.16 14.04
N ILE A 53 -9.20 13.29 14.93
CA ILE A 53 -7.77 13.35 14.56
C ILE A 53 -7.34 12.04 13.88
N ARG A 54 -7.71 10.88 14.43
CA ARG A 54 -7.36 9.58 13.84
C ARG A 54 -7.94 9.41 12.44
N ARG A 55 -9.21 9.80 12.23
CA ARG A 55 -9.88 9.70 10.93
C ARG A 55 -9.25 10.63 9.90
N SER A 56 -8.95 11.87 10.27
CA SER A 56 -8.32 12.84 9.35
C SER A 56 -6.88 12.44 8.99
N ASN A 57 -6.14 11.83 9.92
CA ASN A 57 -4.79 11.35 9.66
C ASN A 57 -4.76 10.07 8.82
N GLN A 58 -5.78 9.20 8.95
CA GLN A 58 -5.86 7.95 8.19
C GLN A 58 -5.90 8.20 6.68
N GLU A 59 -6.67 9.19 6.23
CA GLU A 59 -6.77 9.51 4.81
C GLU A 59 -5.48 10.12 4.27
N LYS A 60 -4.87 11.04 5.01
CA LYS A 60 -3.56 11.62 4.67
C LYS A 60 -2.48 10.56 4.56
N PHE A 61 -2.47 9.59 5.48
CA PHE A 61 -1.51 8.49 5.47
C PHE A 61 -1.72 7.57 4.25
N ARG A 62 -2.97 7.24 3.93
CA ARG A 62 -3.29 6.44 2.73
C ARG A 62 -2.80 7.09 1.46
N VAL A 63 -3.07 8.38 1.29
CA VAL A 63 -2.62 9.15 0.12
C VAL A 63 -1.08 9.17 0.07
N ALA A 64 -0.40 9.46 1.18
CA ALA A 64 1.05 9.47 1.23
C ALA A 64 1.67 8.11 0.88
N VAL A 65 1.09 7.01 1.35
CA VAL A 65 1.54 5.64 1.04
C VAL A 65 1.36 5.33 -0.44
N LEU A 66 0.19 5.62 -1.02
CA LEU A 66 -0.07 5.37 -2.44
C LEU A 66 0.87 6.18 -3.35
N VAL A 67 1.08 7.47 -3.04
CA VAL A 67 2.00 8.32 -3.79
C VAL A 67 3.44 7.81 -3.69
N SER A 68 3.88 7.44 -2.48
CA SER A 68 5.22 6.90 -2.26
C SER A 68 5.42 5.57 -2.99
N GLN A 69 4.39 4.71 -2.99
CA GLN A 69 4.41 3.44 -3.71
C GLN A 69 4.51 3.66 -5.22
N ALA A 70 3.72 4.56 -5.79
CA ALA A 70 3.78 4.89 -7.21
C ALA A 70 5.14 5.50 -7.60
N ALA A 71 5.67 6.43 -6.78
CA ALA A 71 6.98 7.01 -6.99
C ALA A 71 8.11 5.96 -6.96
N LEU A 72 8.07 5.02 -6.01
CA LEU A 72 9.05 3.93 -5.94
C LEU A 72 8.94 2.99 -7.15
N GLN A 73 7.73 2.65 -7.59
CA GLN A 73 7.52 1.84 -8.80
C GLN A 73 8.07 2.54 -10.04
N PHE A 74 7.92 3.86 -10.12
CA PHE A 74 8.46 4.65 -11.22
C PHE A 74 9.99 4.69 -11.20
N ILE A 75 10.60 4.94 -10.03
CA ILE A 75 12.07 4.93 -9.88
C ILE A 75 12.64 3.56 -10.20
N GLN A 76 12.04 2.49 -9.68
CA GLN A 76 12.47 1.13 -9.98
C GLN A 76 12.34 0.84 -11.48
N GLY A 77 11.19 1.18 -12.09
CA GLY A 77 10.99 1.03 -13.54
C GLY A 77 12.02 1.78 -14.39
N LEU A 78 12.45 2.97 -13.96
CA LEU A 78 13.51 3.74 -14.60
C LEU A 78 14.90 3.12 -14.41
N SER A 79 15.24 2.65 -13.20
CA SER A 79 16.54 2.02 -12.93
C SER A 79 16.76 0.82 -13.86
N PHE A 80 15.74 -0.01 -14.04
CA PHE A 80 15.87 -1.13 -14.96
C PHE A 80 15.98 -0.73 -16.44
N LEU A 81 15.51 0.46 -16.84
CA LEU A 81 15.69 0.97 -18.21
C LEU A 81 17.08 1.59 -18.42
N SER A 82 17.70 2.12 -17.36
CA SER A 82 18.99 2.82 -17.44
C SER A 82 20.21 1.92 -17.36
N ASP A 83 20.08 0.74 -16.75
CA ASP A 83 21.25 -0.02 -16.32
C ASP A 83 21.85 -0.93 -17.41
N TYR A 84 21.14 -1.15 -18.53
CA TYR A 84 21.64 -2.02 -19.60
C TYR A 84 22.10 -1.24 -20.85
N THR A 85 23.42 -1.11 -21.00
CA THR A 85 24.07 -0.65 -22.22
C THR A 85 24.61 -1.83 -23.01
N VAL A 86 24.21 -1.97 -24.28
CA VAL A 86 24.72 -3.02 -25.17
C VAL A 86 26.21 -2.78 -25.46
N PRO A 87 27.10 -3.75 -25.17
CA PRO A 87 28.52 -3.74 -25.54
C PRO A 87 28.72 -3.60 -27.05
N GLU A 88 29.83 -2.98 -27.41
CA GLU A 88 30.15 -2.61 -28.78
C GLU A 88 30.31 -3.82 -29.70
N GLU A 89 30.86 -4.93 -29.19
CA GLU A 89 31.01 -6.20 -29.89
C GLU A 89 29.66 -6.80 -30.32
N VAL A 90 28.66 -6.71 -29.45
CA VAL A 90 27.32 -7.24 -29.67
C VAL A 90 26.58 -6.37 -30.71
N LYS A 91 26.77 -5.05 -30.66
CA LYS A 91 26.26 -4.13 -31.70
C LYS A 91 26.92 -4.38 -33.04
N ALA A 92 28.24 -4.62 -33.08
CA ALA A 92 28.97 -4.92 -34.30
C ALA A 92 28.48 -6.23 -34.95
N ALA A 93 28.08 -7.21 -34.15
CA ALA A 93 27.45 -8.45 -34.61
C ALA A 93 25.97 -8.30 -35.02
N GLY A 94 25.40 -7.08 -34.95
CA GLY A 94 24.01 -6.80 -35.33
C GLY A 94 22.97 -7.13 -34.25
N PHE A 95 23.40 -7.54 -33.06
CA PHE A 95 22.51 -7.86 -31.95
C PHE A 95 22.27 -6.65 -31.04
N GLN A 96 21.08 -6.59 -30.45
CA GLN A 96 20.68 -5.51 -29.54
C GLN A 96 20.60 -5.97 -28.08
N ILE A 97 21.10 -7.18 -27.77
CA ILE A 97 21.11 -7.76 -26.43
C ILE A 97 22.26 -8.77 -26.28
N CYS A 98 22.86 -8.82 -25.08
CA CYS A 98 23.98 -9.69 -24.73
C CYS A 98 23.53 -11.07 -24.29
N ALA A 99 24.45 -12.03 -24.44
CA ALA A 99 24.33 -13.35 -23.81
C ALA A 99 24.22 -13.26 -22.28
N ASP A 100 25.05 -12.45 -21.62
CA ASP A 100 25.04 -12.31 -20.16
C ASP A 100 23.72 -11.73 -19.62
N GLU A 101 23.15 -10.74 -20.31
CA GLU A 101 21.87 -10.15 -19.92
C GLU A 101 20.71 -11.14 -20.13
N LEU A 102 20.69 -11.88 -21.24
CA LEU A 102 19.73 -12.97 -21.45
C LEU A 102 19.88 -14.06 -20.38
N GLY A 103 21.12 -14.41 -20.05
CA GLY A 103 21.46 -15.37 -18.99
C GLY A 103 20.89 -14.92 -17.65
N SER A 104 21.09 -13.65 -17.28
CA SER A 104 20.55 -13.06 -16.05
C SER A 104 19.02 -13.14 -15.98
N ILE A 105 18.32 -12.89 -17.10
CA ILE A 105 16.85 -12.98 -17.15
C ILE A 105 16.38 -14.42 -16.90
N VAL A 106 17.04 -15.40 -17.52
CA VAL A 106 16.67 -16.83 -17.43
C VAL A 106 17.04 -17.41 -16.06
N GLU A 107 18.26 -17.15 -15.59
CA GLU A 107 18.78 -17.62 -14.31
C GLU A 107 17.97 -17.06 -13.13
N GLY A 108 17.71 -15.75 -13.14
CA GLY A 108 16.92 -15.08 -12.10
C GLY A 108 15.40 -15.25 -12.23
N ARG A 109 14.91 -15.86 -13.33
CA ARG A 109 13.50 -15.81 -13.74
C ARG A 109 12.90 -14.40 -13.59
N ASP A 110 13.66 -13.40 -13.98
CA ASP A 110 13.30 -12.00 -13.74
C ASP A 110 12.28 -11.52 -14.79
N VAL A 111 11.01 -11.77 -14.47
CA VAL A 111 9.86 -11.31 -15.25
C VAL A 111 9.79 -9.79 -15.39
N LYS A 112 10.43 -9.03 -14.50
CA LYS A 112 10.47 -7.57 -14.65
C LYS A 112 11.41 -7.22 -15.78
N LYS A 113 12.67 -7.68 -15.74
CA LYS A 113 13.65 -7.48 -16.83
C LYS A 113 13.09 -7.96 -18.18
N LEU A 114 12.42 -9.11 -18.23
CA LEU A 114 11.76 -9.59 -19.45
C LEU A 114 10.73 -8.58 -20.02
N ARG A 115 9.92 -7.95 -19.16
CA ARG A 115 8.96 -6.92 -19.58
C ARG A 115 9.65 -5.65 -20.08
N ILE A 116 10.75 -5.25 -19.46
CA ILE A 116 11.55 -4.08 -19.88
C ILE A 116 12.12 -4.29 -21.28
N HIS A 117 12.56 -5.51 -21.60
CA HIS A 117 13.03 -5.83 -22.95
C HIS A 117 11.91 -5.91 -24.00
N GLY A 118 10.65 -5.67 -23.64
CA GLY A 118 9.49 -5.72 -24.53
C GLY A 118 8.89 -7.13 -24.66
N GLY A 119 9.17 -8.02 -23.71
CA GLY A 119 8.71 -9.42 -23.75
C GLY A 119 9.46 -10.27 -24.77
N VAL A 120 8.97 -11.50 -24.97
CA VAL A 120 9.65 -12.52 -25.78
C VAL A 120 9.72 -12.12 -27.26
N GLU A 121 8.66 -11.53 -27.82
CA GLU A 121 8.63 -11.11 -29.23
C GLU A 121 9.72 -10.07 -29.55
N THR A 122 9.86 -9.06 -28.68
CA THR A 122 10.88 -8.03 -28.85
C THR A 122 12.29 -8.61 -28.69
N ILE A 123 12.48 -9.57 -27.78
CA ILE A 123 13.77 -10.27 -27.62
C ILE A 123 14.11 -11.08 -28.88
N THR A 124 13.15 -11.79 -29.47
CA THR A 124 13.40 -12.52 -30.72
C THR A 124 13.84 -11.58 -31.85
N GLY A 125 13.22 -10.40 -31.96
CA GLY A 125 13.66 -9.35 -32.89
C GLY A 125 15.07 -8.81 -32.59
N LYS A 126 15.41 -8.59 -31.31
CA LYS A 126 16.77 -8.17 -30.90
C LYS A 126 17.86 -9.21 -31.20
N LEU A 127 17.46 -10.48 -31.28
CA LEU A 127 18.31 -11.61 -31.63
C LEU A 127 18.28 -11.94 -33.13
N GLY A 128 17.48 -11.24 -33.94
CA GLY A 128 17.31 -11.57 -35.37
C GLY A 128 16.69 -12.95 -35.62
N THR A 129 15.92 -13.47 -34.66
CA THR A 129 15.28 -14.79 -34.71
C THR A 129 13.76 -14.68 -34.72
N SER A 130 13.09 -15.76 -35.11
CA SER A 130 11.64 -15.89 -34.99
C SER A 130 11.29 -16.90 -33.89
N SER A 131 10.26 -16.61 -33.07
CA SER A 131 9.77 -17.59 -32.10
C SER A 131 9.13 -18.83 -32.76
N VAL A 132 8.67 -18.68 -34.00
CA VAL A 132 7.98 -19.74 -34.76
C VAL A 132 8.97 -20.48 -35.65
N ASN A 133 9.81 -19.74 -36.39
CA ASN A 133 10.69 -20.31 -37.41
C ASN A 133 12.14 -20.51 -36.95
N GLY A 134 12.48 -20.08 -35.72
CA GLY A 134 13.83 -20.19 -35.18
C GLY A 134 14.83 -19.26 -35.88
N ILE A 135 16.07 -19.75 -36.06
CA ILE A 135 17.14 -19.04 -36.79
C ILE A 135 17.01 -19.40 -38.27
N SER A 136 16.78 -18.40 -39.12
CA SER A 136 16.77 -18.60 -40.57
C SER A 136 18.19 -18.93 -41.04
N THR A 137 18.41 -20.18 -41.47
CA THR A 137 19.69 -20.64 -42.04
C THR A 137 19.88 -20.27 -43.51
N SER A 138 18.98 -19.47 -44.09
CA SER A 138 19.15 -18.97 -45.45
C SER A 138 20.32 -17.98 -45.47
N GLU A 139 21.42 -18.40 -46.08
CA GLU A 139 22.57 -17.57 -46.45
C GLU A 139 22.12 -16.42 -47.34
N ASN A 140 21.63 -15.32 -46.75
CA ASN A 140 21.52 -14.03 -47.41
C ASN A 140 21.88 -12.99 -46.34
N CYS A 141 23.16 -12.61 -46.40
CA CYS A 141 23.77 -11.49 -45.69
C CYS A 141 23.01 -10.17 -45.88
#